data_AF-A0A0S2JX77-F1
#
_entry.id   AF-A0A0S2JX77-F1
#
_cell.length_a   1.000
_cell.length_b   1.000
_cell.length_c   1.000
_cell.angle_alpha   90.00
_cell.angle_beta   90.00
_cell.angle_gamma   90.00
#
_symmetry.space_group_name_H-M   'P 1'
#
loop_
_entity.id
_entity.type
_entity.pdbx_description
1 polymer ?
#
loop_
_entity_poly.entity_id
_entity_poly.type
_entity_poly.pdbx_seq_one_letter_code
_entity_poly.pdbx_strand_id
1 'polypeptide(L)'
;MQALANIKSASITIKNLASKFVNFWQSLTLPQRFYLIAFLIFSPEMPDFISGLFGDHDAHKNSESIVWADSFSASTYLLTLAILVGLICELWPRIVKFWESTVGKSVTFIFYAFLANYALAYASGTINDITGVSAEHFPYTHNLSLILSIPTWFMLSTFMVLVLIPLLQPIYMAFLLLMRPFGLHTRWHSPEYRFPIITSVVRMFLCTLLAALFFFITMSSGVAGSMNTIFSTLVSNFTPVKVTYGISNFDQGQPSAIENSAMSNPEKSKATLNTDSDEVDRELTLYKERVNSYDNRIKQILAYFIYELEADSYSRCKVTPGRRVVELNDYDILEIWPVDGKEKAYHFEVKPCISPGIKLHLSSQAKALY
;
A
#
# COMPACT_ATOMS: atom_id res chain seq x y z
N MET A 1 -16.09 -46.22 -45.37
CA MET A 1 -15.75 -47.08 -44.19
C MET A 1 -14.55 -46.57 -43.37
N GLN A 2 -13.51 -45.96 -43.97
CA GLN A 2 -12.36 -45.40 -43.22
C GLN A 2 -12.73 -44.27 -42.24
N ALA A 3 -13.66 -43.38 -42.58
CA ALA A 3 -14.09 -42.29 -41.68
C ALA A 3 -14.72 -42.80 -40.37
N LEU A 4 -15.52 -43.87 -40.41
CA LEU A 4 -16.14 -44.50 -39.24
C LEU A 4 -15.11 -45.21 -38.34
N ALA A 5 -14.05 -45.78 -38.93
CA ALA A 5 -12.95 -46.38 -38.18
C ALA A 5 -12.11 -45.32 -37.45
N ASN A 6 -11.85 -44.16 -38.09
CA ASN A 6 -11.17 -43.02 -37.46
C ASN A 6 -11.98 -42.42 -36.30
N ILE A 7 -13.30 -42.34 -36.42
CA ILE A 7 -14.18 -41.85 -35.34
C ILE A 7 -14.16 -42.81 -34.12
N LYS A 8 -14.18 -44.13 -34.34
CA LYS A 8 -14.06 -45.12 -33.25
C LYS A 8 -12.69 -45.08 -32.58
N SER A 9 -11.61 -44.96 -33.35
CA SER A 9 -10.23 -44.82 -32.84
C SER A 9 -10.06 -43.54 -32.00
N ALA A 10 -10.57 -42.41 -32.50
CA ALA A 10 -10.56 -41.14 -31.77
C ALA A 10 -11.37 -41.23 -30.47
N SER A 11 -12.54 -41.86 -30.47
CA SER A 11 -13.37 -42.05 -29.27
C SER A 11 -12.67 -42.88 -28.18
N ILE A 12 -11.98 -43.96 -28.56
CA ILE A 12 -11.21 -44.80 -27.62
C ILE A 12 -10.03 -44.01 -27.05
N THR A 13 -9.35 -43.23 -27.88
CA THR A 13 -8.22 -42.38 -27.47
C THR A 13 -8.67 -41.28 -26.49
N ILE A 14 -9.82 -40.65 -26.75
CA ILE A 14 -10.41 -39.64 -25.85
C ILE A 14 -10.82 -40.25 -24.51
N LYS A 15 -11.42 -41.45 -24.49
CA LYS A 15 -11.77 -42.16 -23.23
C LYS A 15 -10.54 -42.53 -22.42
N ASN A 16 -9.47 -42.97 -23.08
CA ASN A 16 -8.19 -43.28 -22.42
C ASN A 16 -7.50 -42.02 -21.88
N LEU A 17 -7.61 -40.90 -22.58
CA LEU A 17 -7.08 -39.61 -22.10
C LEU A 17 -7.89 -39.09 -20.91
N ALA A 18 -9.22 -39.16 -20.98
CA ALA A 18 -10.11 -38.74 -19.91
C ALA A 18 -9.90 -39.55 -18.62
N SER A 19 -9.77 -40.88 -18.72
CA SER A 19 -9.50 -41.73 -17.55
C SER A 19 -8.11 -41.46 -16.93
N LYS A 20 -7.08 -41.25 -17.75
CA LYS A 20 -5.76 -40.82 -17.26
C LYS A 20 -5.81 -39.47 -16.57
N PHE A 21 -6.58 -38.52 -17.11
CA PHE A 21 -6.77 -37.20 -16.51
C PHE A 21 -7.51 -37.28 -15.16
N VAL A 22 -8.58 -38.08 -15.06
CA VAL A 22 -9.31 -38.29 -13.79
C VAL A 22 -8.39 -38.87 -12.72
N ASN A 23 -7.59 -39.88 -13.06
CA ASN A 23 -6.64 -40.49 -12.13
C ASN A 23 -5.55 -39.48 -11.70
N PHE A 24 -5.08 -38.64 -12.63
CA PHE A 24 -4.15 -37.58 -12.32
C PHE A 24 -4.77 -36.53 -11.38
N TRP A 25 -5.98 -36.06 -11.68
CA TRP A 25 -6.72 -35.08 -10.88
C TRP A 25 -7.00 -35.55 -9.45
N GLN A 26 -7.39 -36.82 -9.30
CA GLN A 26 -7.62 -37.44 -7.99
C GLN A 26 -6.33 -37.58 -7.18
N SER A 27 -5.17 -37.74 -7.84
CA SER A 27 -3.88 -37.83 -7.16
C SER A 27 -3.34 -36.50 -6.63
N LEU A 28 -3.93 -35.37 -7.04
CA LEU A 28 -3.53 -34.04 -6.58
C LEU A 28 -4.24 -33.66 -5.27
N THR A 29 -3.49 -33.02 -4.38
CA THR A 29 -4.04 -32.38 -3.16
C THR A 29 -4.96 -31.21 -3.51
N LEU A 30 -5.83 -30.82 -2.58
CA LEU A 30 -6.76 -29.70 -2.79
C LEU A 30 -6.05 -28.40 -3.20
N PRO A 31 -4.96 -27.95 -2.55
CA PRO A 31 -4.22 -26.76 -2.99
C PRO A 31 -3.62 -26.91 -4.39
N GLN A 32 -3.09 -28.08 -4.73
CA GLN A 32 -2.52 -28.34 -6.07
C GLN A 32 -3.57 -28.24 -7.18
N ARG A 33 -4.82 -28.62 -6.92
CA ARG A 33 -5.92 -28.47 -7.88
C ARG A 33 -6.20 -27.00 -8.16
N PHE A 34 -6.23 -26.15 -7.12
CA PHE A 34 -6.43 -24.71 -7.29
C PHE A 34 -5.28 -24.05 -8.03
N TYR A 35 -4.03 -24.42 -7.76
CA TYR A 35 -2.88 -23.92 -8.53
C TYR A 35 -2.91 -24.38 -9.99
N LEU A 36 -3.38 -25.60 -10.26
CA LEU A 36 -3.53 -26.09 -11.64
C LEU A 36 -4.63 -25.31 -12.36
N ILE A 37 -5.79 -25.09 -11.73
CA ILE A 37 -6.88 -24.28 -12.28
C ILE A 37 -6.38 -22.86 -12.58
N ALA A 38 -5.69 -22.22 -11.63
CA ALA A 38 -5.09 -20.90 -11.81
C ALA A 38 -4.13 -20.88 -12.99
N PHE A 39 -3.24 -21.87 -13.10
CA PHE A 39 -2.31 -21.98 -14.21
C PHE A 39 -3.02 -22.16 -15.57
N LEU A 40 -4.10 -22.95 -15.61
CA LEU A 40 -4.89 -23.12 -16.84
C LEU A 40 -5.62 -21.84 -17.24
N ILE A 41 -6.19 -21.09 -16.29
CA ILE A 41 -6.82 -19.80 -16.55
C ILE A 41 -5.81 -18.80 -17.09
N PHE A 42 -4.58 -18.80 -16.55
CA PHE A 42 -3.52 -17.89 -16.98
C PHE A 42 -2.85 -18.30 -18.30
N SER A 43 -2.91 -19.59 -18.67
CA SER A 43 -2.20 -20.11 -19.85
C SER A 43 -2.48 -19.39 -21.19
N PRO A 44 -3.69 -18.88 -21.49
CA PRO A 44 -3.94 -18.12 -22.71
C PRO A 44 -3.35 -16.70 -22.68
N GLU A 45 -3.23 -16.11 -21.50
CA GLU A 45 -2.70 -14.76 -21.27
C GLU A 45 -1.17 -14.75 -21.14
N MET A 46 -0.55 -15.92 -20.94
CA MET A 46 0.91 -16.10 -20.80
C MET A 46 1.76 -15.51 -21.95
N PRO A 47 1.41 -15.67 -23.25
CA PRO A 47 2.23 -15.12 -24.34
C PRO A 47 2.32 -13.60 -24.29
N ASP A 48 1.21 -12.93 -23.97
CA ASP A 48 1.13 -11.46 -23.86
C ASP A 48 1.83 -10.96 -22.60
N PHE A 49 1.77 -11.73 -21.50
CA PHE A 49 2.54 -11.42 -20.30
C PHE A 49 4.06 -11.55 -20.54
N ILE A 50 4.50 -12.59 -21.23
CA ILE A 50 5.94 -12.81 -21.53
C ILE A 50 6.45 -11.76 -22.52
N SER A 51 5.67 -11.39 -23.52
CA SER A 51 6.03 -10.31 -24.44
C SER A 51 6.05 -8.95 -23.75
N GLY A 52 5.16 -8.69 -22.78
CA GLY A 52 5.23 -7.48 -21.94
C GLY A 52 6.44 -7.44 -21.01
N LEU A 53 6.95 -8.59 -20.54
CA LEU A 53 8.09 -8.65 -19.61
C LEU A 53 9.46 -8.66 -20.31
N PHE A 54 9.54 -9.19 -21.53
CA PHE A 54 10.80 -9.44 -22.25
C PHE A 54 10.82 -8.93 -23.71
N GLY A 55 9.72 -8.38 -24.20
CA GLY A 55 9.58 -7.89 -25.57
C GLY A 55 10.28 -6.56 -25.79
N ASP A 56 10.77 -6.39 -27.02
CA ASP A 56 11.41 -5.16 -27.49
C ASP A 56 10.39 -4.01 -27.58
N HIS A 57 10.78 -2.83 -27.10
CA HIS A 57 9.89 -1.67 -26.84
C HIS A 57 9.26 -1.06 -28.11
N ASP A 58 9.68 -1.52 -29.30
CA ASP A 58 9.45 -0.82 -30.57
C ASP A 58 8.22 -1.30 -31.36
N ALA A 59 7.57 -2.40 -30.99
CA ALA A 59 6.54 -3.00 -31.86
C ALA A 59 5.06 -2.75 -31.47
N HIS A 60 4.73 -2.25 -30.28
CA HIS A 60 3.32 -2.06 -29.91
C HIS A 60 3.07 -0.93 -28.91
N LYS A 61 3.06 0.32 -29.40
CA LYS A 61 2.55 1.51 -28.68
C LYS A 61 1.07 1.41 -28.27
N ASN A 62 0.33 0.42 -28.78
CA ASN A 62 -1.06 0.14 -28.43
C ASN A 62 -1.23 -1.10 -27.53
N SER A 63 -0.16 -1.78 -27.09
CA SER A 63 -0.26 -3.00 -26.27
C SER A 63 -0.11 -2.76 -24.77
N GLU A 64 0.56 -1.68 -24.36
CA GLU A 64 0.64 -1.26 -22.95
C GLU A 64 -0.71 -0.75 -22.41
N SER A 65 -1.73 -0.61 -23.26
CA SER A 65 -3.11 -0.43 -22.80
C SER A 65 -3.88 -1.76 -22.76
N ILE A 66 -3.47 -2.78 -23.52
CA ILE A 66 -4.21 -4.05 -23.67
C ILE A 66 -3.88 -5.02 -22.53
N VAL A 67 -2.61 -5.15 -22.12
CA VAL A 67 -2.24 -6.02 -20.98
C VAL A 67 -2.78 -5.49 -19.64
N TRP A 68 -2.97 -4.16 -19.54
CA TRP A 68 -3.22 -3.47 -18.28
C TRP A 68 -4.68 -3.00 -18.10
N ALA A 69 -5.43 -2.75 -19.19
CA ALA A 69 -6.88 -2.52 -19.12
C ALA A 69 -7.65 -3.79 -18.74
N ASP A 70 -7.16 -4.96 -19.12
CA ASP A 70 -7.77 -6.25 -18.80
C ASP A 70 -7.48 -6.73 -17.37
N SER A 71 -6.71 -5.96 -16.58
CA SER A 71 -6.50 -6.24 -15.15
C SER A 71 -7.82 -6.31 -14.36
N PHE A 72 -8.89 -5.68 -14.85
CA PHE A 72 -10.25 -5.71 -14.30
C PHE A 72 -11.20 -6.68 -15.05
N SER A 73 -10.68 -7.60 -15.87
CA SER A 73 -11.47 -8.63 -16.54
C SER A 73 -11.98 -9.70 -15.56
N ALA A 74 -13.10 -10.34 -15.87
CA ALA A 74 -13.61 -11.45 -15.05
C ALA A 74 -12.61 -12.62 -14.93
N SER A 75 -11.73 -12.81 -15.92
CA SER A 75 -10.69 -13.86 -15.89
C SER A 75 -9.65 -13.62 -14.80
N THR A 76 -9.17 -12.37 -14.65
CA THR A 76 -8.15 -12.01 -13.66
C THR A 76 -8.68 -12.11 -12.22
N TYR A 77 -9.95 -11.78 -11.99
CA TYR A 77 -10.60 -12.00 -10.70
C TYR A 77 -10.73 -13.49 -10.35
N LEU A 78 -11.09 -14.33 -11.31
CA LEU A 78 -11.14 -15.78 -11.10
C LEU A 78 -9.76 -16.37 -10.84
N LEU A 79 -8.73 -15.87 -11.54
CA LEU A 79 -7.34 -16.25 -11.33
C LEU A 79 -6.87 -15.91 -9.91
N THR A 80 -7.04 -14.65 -9.48
CA THR A 80 -6.63 -14.19 -8.15
C THR A 80 -7.37 -14.94 -7.05
N LEU A 81 -8.68 -15.17 -7.20
CA LEU A 81 -9.47 -15.94 -6.25
C LEU A 81 -8.99 -17.40 -6.16
N ALA A 82 -8.70 -18.05 -7.30
CA ALA A 82 -8.18 -19.41 -7.32
C ALA A 82 -6.83 -19.52 -6.60
N ILE A 83 -5.92 -18.57 -6.82
CA ILE A 83 -4.61 -18.52 -6.15
C ILE A 83 -4.79 -18.29 -4.64
N LEU A 84 -5.65 -17.35 -4.25
CA LEU A 84 -5.94 -17.04 -2.84
C LEU A 84 -6.52 -18.23 -2.10
N VAL A 85 -7.51 -18.92 -2.67
CA VAL A 85 -8.10 -20.12 -2.05
C VAL A 85 -7.04 -21.23 -1.93
N GLY A 86 -6.23 -21.44 -2.96
CA GLY A 86 -5.11 -22.40 -2.91
C GLY A 86 -4.13 -22.08 -1.79
N LEU A 87 -3.73 -20.81 -1.66
CA LEU A 87 -2.84 -20.34 -0.60
C LEU A 87 -3.45 -20.47 0.79
N ILE A 88 -4.70 -20.06 0.97
CA ILE A 88 -5.38 -20.17 2.27
C ILE A 88 -5.44 -21.64 2.70
N CYS A 89 -5.87 -22.55 1.82
CA CYS A 89 -5.95 -23.97 2.16
C CYS A 89 -4.58 -24.59 2.50
N GLU A 90 -3.51 -24.15 1.85
CA GLU A 90 -2.15 -24.65 2.16
C GLU A 90 -1.55 -24.01 3.42
N LEU A 91 -1.73 -22.70 3.58
CA LEU A 91 -1.04 -21.90 4.58
C LEU A 91 -1.77 -21.90 5.92
N TRP A 92 -3.10 -21.96 5.93
CA TRP A 92 -3.93 -22.02 7.13
C TRP A 92 -3.48 -23.08 8.15
N PRO A 93 -3.33 -24.38 7.79
CA PRO A 93 -2.90 -25.38 8.76
C PRO A 93 -1.46 -25.15 9.26
N ARG A 94 -0.60 -24.51 8.46
CA ARG A 94 0.76 -24.14 8.90
C ARG A 94 0.74 -22.96 9.85
N ILE A 95 -0.09 -21.95 9.58
CA ILE A 95 -0.32 -20.80 10.45
C ILE A 95 -0.88 -21.26 11.79
N VAL A 96 -1.87 -22.15 11.82
CA VAL A 96 -2.41 -22.69 13.08
C VAL A 96 -1.33 -23.40 13.90
N LYS A 97 -0.51 -24.25 13.27
CA LYS A 97 0.63 -24.91 13.96
C LYS A 97 1.66 -23.91 14.47
N PHE A 98 1.96 -22.88 13.69
CA PHE A 98 2.86 -21.82 14.10
C PHE A 98 2.27 -21.00 15.25
N TRP A 99 1.00 -20.63 15.17
CA TRP A 99 0.27 -19.88 16.20
C TRP A 99 0.22 -20.64 17.52
N GLU A 100 0.09 -21.96 17.50
CA GLU A 100 0.10 -22.75 18.74
C GLU A 100 1.49 -22.88 19.38
N SER A 101 2.55 -22.68 18.61
CA SER A 101 3.92 -22.65 19.13
C SER A 101 4.14 -21.45 20.04
N THR A 102 4.89 -21.65 21.14
CA THR A 102 5.29 -20.57 22.07
C THR A 102 6.04 -19.45 21.35
N VAL A 103 6.88 -19.82 20.37
CA VAL A 103 7.61 -18.85 19.54
C VAL A 103 6.63 -18.05 18.68
N GLY A 104 5.64 -18.72 18.07
CA GLY A 104 4.65 -18.05 17.23
C GLY A 104 3.77 -17.09 18.00
N LYS A 105 3.29 -17.47 19.20
CA LYS A 105 2.54 -16.57 20.09
C LYS A 105 3.33 -15.30 20.39
N SER A 106 4.61 -15.44 20.75
CA SER A 106 5.49 -14.30 21.07
C SER A 106 5.72 -13.39 19.86
N VAL A 107 6.01 -13.96 18.69
CA VAL A 107 6.24 -13.21 17.44
C VAL A 107 4.97 -12.45 17.03
N THR A 108 3.82 -13.10 17.10
CA THR A 108 2.51 -12.47 16.83
C THR A 108 2.27 -11.25 17.74
N PHE A 109 2.53 -11.37 19.05
CA PHE A 109 2.36 -10.24 19.97
C PHE A 109 3.27 -9.06 19.61
N ILE A 110 4.53 -9.32 19.27
CA ILE A 110 5.47 -8.27 18.85
C ILE A 110 4.99 -7.61 17.55
N PHE A 111 4.53 -8.40 16.59
CA PHE A 111 4.02 -7.90 15.31
C PHE A 111 2.78 -7.01 15.49
N TYR A 112 1.80 -7.43 16.30
CA TYR A 112 0.62 -6.61 16.58
C TYR A 112 0.96 -5.35 17.40
N ALA A 113 1.92 -5.41 18.31
CA ALA A 113 2.40 -4.23 19.01
C ALA A 113 3.03 -3.22 18.03
N PHE A 114 3.83 -3.69 17.06
CA PHE A 114 4.38 -2.85 16.00
C PHE A 114 3.27 -2.24 15.14
N LEU A 115 2.30 -3.04 14.67
CA LEU A 115 1.16 -2.55 13.88
C LEU A 115 0.33 -1.51 14.62
N ALA A 116 0.10 -1.70 15.94
CA ALA A 116 -0.65 -0.75 16.75
C ALA A 116 0.06 0.60 16.86
N ASN A 117 1.38 0.58 17.15
CA ASN A 117 2.19 1.80 17.20
C ASN A 117 2.26 2.50 15.84
N TYR A 118 2.32 1.72 14.76
CA TYR A 118 2.29 2.26 13.41
C TYR A 118 0.94 2.93 13.11
N ALA A 119 -0.19 2.29 13.41
CA ALA A 119 -1.52 2.87 13.22
C ALA A 119 -1.71 4.16 14.04
N LEU A 120 -1.17 4.20 15.26
CA LEU A 120 -1.17 5.39 16.13
C LEU A 120 -0.40 6.56 15.50
N ALA A 121 0.81 6.29 15.01
CA ALA A 121 1.63 7.29 14.34
C ALA A 121 0.98 7.78 13.04
N TYR A 122 0.39 6.87 12.26
CA TYR A 122 -0.34 7.18 11.04
C TYR A 122 -1.54 8.11 11.30
N ALA A 123 -2.35 7.80 12.31
CA ALA A 123 -3.51 8.60 12.68
C ALA A 123 -3.11 10.01 13.12
N SER A 124 -2.07 10.11 13.97
CA SER A 124 -1.50 11.38 14.42
C SER A 124 -0.94 12.21 13.27
N GLY A 125 -0.18 11.57 12.36
CA GLY A 125 0.37 12.24 11.17
C GLY A 125 -0.72 12.82 10.28
N THR A 126 -1.79 12.05 10.04
CA THR A 126 -2.92 12.50 9.21
C THR A 126 -3.60 13.75 9.79
N ILE A 127 -3.75 13.83 11.12
CA ILE A 127 -4.40 14.99 11.78
C ILE A 127 -3.49 16.21 11.79
N ASN A 128 -2.19 16.01 12.03
CA ASN A 128 -1.19 17.07 11.94
C ASN A 128 -1.15 17.68 10.54
N ASP A 129 -1.25 16.85 9.49
CA ASP A 129 -1.30 17.30 8.10
C ASP A 129 -2.55 18.15 7.79
N ILE A 130 -3.68 17.90 8.46
CA ILE A 130 -4.93 18.64 8.24
C ILE A 130 -4.91 19.96 9.02
N THR A 131 -4.57 19.90 10.31
CA THR A 131 -4.76 21.01 11.26
C THR A 131 -3.53 21.91 11.36
N GLY A 132 -2.35 21.43 10.95
CA GLY A 132 -1.07 22.12 11.11
C GLY A 132 -0.56 22.16 12.56
N VAL A 133 -1.24 21.52 13.50
CA VAL A 133 -0.91 21.48 14.94
C VAL A 133 -0.91 20.05 15.45
N SER A 134 -0.46 19.83 16.69
CA SER A 134 -0.42 18.50 17.30
C SER A 134 -1.80 17.84 17.41
N ALA A 135 -1.90 16.57 16.99
CA ALA A 135 -3.09 15.73 17.10
C ALA A 135 -3.53 15.45 18.55
N GLU A 136 -2.69 15.76 19.54
CA GLU A 136 -3.00 15.57 20.97
C GLU A 136 -4.22 16.40 21.42
N HIS A 137 -4.45 17.55 20.77
CA HIS A 137 -5.62 18.40 21.03
C HIS A 137 -6.92 17.85 20.44
N PHE A 138 -6.86 16.75 19.68
CA PHE A 138 -8.00 16.17 18.95
C PHE A 138 -8.23 14.69 19.32
N PRO A 139 -8.55 14.38 20.58
CA PRO A 139 -8.70 12.98 21.03
C PRO A 139 -9.80 12.22 20.28
N TYR A 140 -10.90 12.89 19.89
CA TYR A 140 -12.00 12.23 19.20
C TYR A 140 -11.67 11.99 17.73
N THR A 141 -11.14 12.98 17.03
CA THR A 141 -10.68 12.80 15.63
C THR A 141 -9.55 11.79 15.56
N HIS A 142 -8.64 11.78 16.53
CA HIS A 142 -7.57 10.78 16.63
C HIS A 142 -8.11 9.36 16.68
N ASN A 143 -9.11 9.10 17.54
CA ASN A 143 -9.74 7.79 17.64
C ASN A 143 -10.54 7.42 16.37
N LEU A 144 -11.23 8.39 15.74
CA LEU A 144 -11.91 8.16 14.47
C LEU A 144 -10.92 7.78 13.36
N SER A 145 -9.80 8.50 13.26
CA SER A 145 -8.74 8.24 12.28
C SER A 145 -8.14 6.84 12.46
N LEU A 146 -7.97 6.39 13.71
CA LEU A 146 -7.60 5.01 14.01
C LEU A 146 -8.63 4.00 13.51
N ILE A 147 -9.93 4.20 13.81
CA ILE A 147 -10.99 3.29 13.39
C ILE A 147 -11.08 3.20 11.86
N LEU A 148 -10.92 4.32 11.15
CA LEU A 148 -10.93 4.38 9.70
C LEU A 148 -9.72 3.68 9.06
N SER A 149 -8.55 3.72 9.70
CA SER A 149 -7.30 3.17 9.15
C SER A 149 -7.09 1.68 9.46
N ILE A 150 -7.59 1.15 10.57
CA ILE A 150 -7.39 -0.25 11.00
C ILE A 150 -7.76 -1.28 9.91
N PRO A 151 -8.91 -1.21 9.21
CA PRO A 151 -9.27 -2.20 8.20
C PRO A 151 -8.27 -2.28 7.05
N THR A 152 -7.76 -1.13 6.60
CA THR A 152 -6.75 -1.04 5.54
C THR A 152 -5.43 -1.69 5.99
N TRP A 153 -4.97 -1.39 7.20
CA TRP A 153 -3.75 -1.97 7.78
C TRP A 153 -3.87 -3.48 8.01
N PHE A 154 -5.05 -3.95 8.44
CA PHE A 154 -5.31 -5.37 8.62
C PHE A 154 -5.26 -6.15 7.30
N MET A 155 -5.90 -5.62 6.25
CA MET A 155 -5.89 -6.24 4.91
C MET A 155 -4.48 -6.24 4.32
N LEU A 156 -3.76 -5.11 4.42
CA LEU A 156 -2.41 -4.97 3.90
C LEU A 156 -1.41 -5.91 4.60
N SER A 157 -1.44 -5.96 5.93
CA SER A 157 -0.55 -6.83 6.71
C SER A 157 -0.82 -8.31 6.46
N THR A 158 -2.09 -8.73 6.40
CA THR A 158 -2.48 -10.11 6.09
C THR A 158 -2.00 -10.52 4.71
N PHE A 159 -2.22 -9.66 3.70
CA PHE A 159 -1.76 -9.93 2.34
C PHE A 159 -0.23 -10.02 2.26
N MET A 160 0.48 -9.09 2.92
CA MET A 160 1.95 -9.09 3.03
C MET A 160 2.47 -10.42 3.58
N VAL A 161 1.92 -10.91 4.68
CA VAL A 161 2.34 -12.20 5.28
C VAL A 161 2.02 -13.37 4.35
N LEU A 162 0.85 -13.36 3.71
CA LEU A 162 0.40 -14.43 2.81
C LEU A 162 1.29 -14.57 1.57
N VAL A 163 1.85 -13.46 1.06
CA VAL A 163 2.78 -13.44 -0.07
C VAL A 163 4.24 -13.68 0.36
N LEU A 164 4.65 -13.12 1.50
CA LEU A 164 6.04 -13.20 1.96
C LEU A 164 6.47 -14.64 2.29
N ILE A 165 5.57 -15.45 2.87
CA ILE A 165 5.91 -16.83 3.24
C ILE A 165 6.26 -17.68 2.00
N PRO A 166 5.44 -17.72 0.93
CA PRO A 166 5.82 -18.36 -0.33
C PRO A 166 7.09 -17.81 -0.96
N LEU A 167 7.35 -16.49 -0.84
CA LEU A 167 8.54 -15.84 -1.39
C LEU A 167 9.83 -16.24 -0.65
N LEU A 168 9.75 -16.49 0.66
CA LEU A 168 10.88 -16.98 1.48
C LEU A 168 11.17 -18.47 1.28
N GLN A 169 10.21 -19.23 0.73
CA GLN A 169 10.36 -20.66 0.52
C GLN A 169 11.55 -21.10 -0.37
N PRO A 170 11.87 -20.45 -1.52
CA PRO A 170 13.09 -20.76 -2.28
C PRO A 170 14.37 -20.47 -1.52
N ILE A 171 14.41 -19.40 -0.72
CA ILE A 171 15.57 -19.05 0.10
C ILE A 171 15.83 -20.16 1.12
N TYR A 172 14.76 -20.65 1.76
CA TYR A 172 14.85 -21.81 2.65
C TYR A 172 15.39 -23.05 1.92
N MET A 173 15.00 -23.27 0.67
CA MET A 173 15.53 -24.38 -0.14
C MET A 173 16.99 -24.23 -0.55
N ALA A 174 17.37 -23.03 -0.97
CA ALA A 174 18.75 -22.71 -1.27
C ALA A 174 19.63 -22.88 -0.04
N PHE A 175 19.13 -22.47 1.14
CA PHE A 175 19.79 -22.69 2.42
C PHE A 175 19.99 -24.18 2.73
N LEU A 176 18.96 -25.01 2.55
CA LEU A 176 19.12 -26.47 2.72
C LEU A 176 20.09 -27.08 1.70
N LEU A 177 20.11 -26.57 0.47
CA LEU A 177 21.08 -27.00 -0.54
C LEU A 177 22.51 -26.62 -0.13
N LEU A 178 22.69 -25.44 0.45
CA LEU A 178 23.97 -24.97 1.00
C LEU A 178 24.40 -25.75 2.25
N MET A 179 23.45 -26.26 3.04
CA MET A 179 23.72 -27.11 4.20
C MET A 179 23.98 -28.59 3.81
N ARG A 180 23.65 -28.98 2.58
CA ARG A 180 23.89 -30.33 2.05
C ARG A 180 25.36 -30.78 2.09
N PRO A 181 26.38 -29.96 1.74
CA PRO A 181 27.78 -30.34 1.92
C PRO A 181 28.19 -30.59 3.38
N PHE A 182 27.43 -30.10 4.36
CA PHE A 182 27.71 -30.28 5.80
C PHE A 182 27.01 -31.52 6.41
N GLY A 183 26.36 -32.36 5.59
CA GLY A 183 25.80 -33.63 6.06
C GLY A 183 24.50 -33.52 6.88
N LEU A 184 23.90 -32.33 7.02
CA LEU A 184 22.58 -32.17 7.64
C LEU A 184 21.48 -32.61 6.67
N HIS A 185 21.15 -33.90 6.70
CA HIS A 185 20.14 -34.49 5.83
C HIS A 185 18.72 -34.35 6.41
N THR A 186 18.21 -33.11 6.53
CA THR A 186 16.83 -32.89 6.97
C THR A 186 15.88 -32.93 5.77
N ARG A 187 14.91 -33.86 5.77
CA ARG A 187 13.91 -33.97 4.69
C ARG A 187 12.84 -32.87 4.85
N TRP A 188 12.67 -32.07 3.81
CA TRP A 188 11.95 -30.80 3.85
C TRP A 188 10.43 -30.86 3.55
N HIS A 189 9.94 -31.85 2.80
CA HIS A 189 8.53 -31.89 2.42
C HIS A 189 7.71 -32.80 3.33
N SER A 190 6.47 -32.39 3.63
CA SER A 190 5.45 -33.34 4.07
C SER A 190 5.32 -34.44 3.00
N PRO A 191 5.31 -35.73 3.38
CA PRO A 191 5.36 -36.86 2.46
C PRO A 191 4.14 -36.98 1.53
N GLU A 192 3.15 -36.10 1.68
CA GLU A 192 1.89 -36.09 0.94
C GLU A 192 2.00 -35.55 -0.50
N TYR A 193 3.06 -34.82 -0.84
CA TYR A 193 3.22 -34.23 -2.18
C TYR A 193 3.89 -35.20 -3.16
N ARG A 194 3.16 -35.62 -4.21
CA ARG A 194 3.69 -36.46 -5.31
C ARG A 194 4.72 -35.74 -6.18
N PHE A 195 4.54 -34.44 -6.43
CA PHE A 195 5.42 -33.62 -7.28
C PHE A 195 5.93 -32.35 -6.56
N PRO A 196 6.80 -32.49 -5.55
CA PRO A 196 7.17 -31.41 -4.63
C PRO A 196 7.89 -30.23 -5.32
N ILE A 197 8.80 -30.53 -6.25
CA ILE A 197 9.62 -29.52 -6.93
C ILE A 197 8.78 -28.70 -7.92
N ILE A 198 8.03 -29.38 -8.81
CA ILE A 198 7.20 -28.72 -9.83
C ILE A 198 6.11 -27.88 -9.19
N THR A 199 5.41 -28.43 -8.17
CA THR A 199 4.40 -27.66 -7.43
C THR A 199 5.02 -26.43 -6.75
N SER A 200 6.23 -26.54 -6.22
CA SER A 200 6.91 -25.39 -5.62
C SER A 200 7.23 -24.29 -6.64
N VAL A 201 7.71 -24.64 -7.84
CA VAL A 201 8.01 -23.67 -8.91
C VAL A 201 6.75 -22.99 -9.43
N VAL A 202 5.70 -23.77 -9.74
CA VAL A 202 4.41 -23.22 -10.21
C VAL A 202 3.82 -22.27 -9.18
N ARG A 203 3.83 -22.66 -7.90
CA ARG A 203 3.33 -21.82 -6.82
C ARG A 203 4.15 -20.54 -6.65
N MET A 204 5.48 -20.58 -6.76
CA MET A 204 6.29 -19.35 -6.70
C MET A 204 5.91 -18.39 -7.82
N PHE A 205 5.82 -18.89 -9.05
CA PHE A 205 5.42 -18.09 -10.19
C PHE A 205 4.05 -17.43 -9.98
N LEU A 206 3.05 -18.21 -9.55
CA LEU A 206 1.70 -17.70 -9.26
C LEU A 206 1.66 -16.72 -8.07
N CYS A 207 2.50 -16.92 -7.04
CA CYS A 207 2.59 -16.00 -5.91
C CYS A 207 3.27 -14.68 -6.29
N THR A 208 4.31 -14.73 -7.11
CA THR A 208 4.96 -13.52 -7.65
C THR A 208 3.99 -12.75 -8.56
N LEU A 209 3.22 -13.46 -9.40
CA LEU A 209 2.15 -12.86 -10.19
C LEU A 209 1.10 -12.19 -9.29
N LEU A 210 0.62 -12.88 -8.25
CA LEU A 210 -0.34 -12.32 -7.29
C LEU A 210 0.24 -11.08 -6.57
N ALA A 211 1.50 -11.11 -6.20
CA ALA A 211 2.20 -9.98 -5.58
C ALA A 211 2.28 -8.77 -6.53
N ALA A 212 2.62 -9.01 -7.79
CA ALA A 212 2.68 -7.97 -8.82
C ALA A 212 1.28 -7.35 -9.08
N LEU A 213 0.24 -8.19 -9.19
CA LEU A 213 -1.14 -7.73 -9.35
C LEU A 213 -1.61 -6.90 -8.15
N PHE A 214 -1.34 -7.35 -6.93
CA PHE A 214 -1.69 -6.58 -5.73
C PHE A 214 -0.91 -5.28 -5.63
N PHE A 215 0.39 -5.29 -5.93
CA PHE A 215 1.19 -4.07 -5.98
C PHE A 215 0.59 -3.07 -6.97
N PHE A 216 0.20 -3.55 -8.16
CA PHE A 216 -0.46 -2.72 -9.17
C PHE A 216 -1.82 -2.19 -8.72
N ILE A 217 -2.66 -3.01 -8.08
CA ILE A 217 -3.94 -2.55 -7.50
C ILE A 217 -3.70 -1.50 -6.41
N THR A 218 -2.69 -1.69 -5.57
CA THR A 218 -2.36 -0.74 -4.48
C THR A 218 -1.81 0.58 -5.05
N MET A 219 -1.06 0.52 -6.15
CA MET A 219 -0.57 1.71 -6.84
C MET A 219 -1.71 2.44 -7.57
N SER A 220 -2.57 1.72 -8.28
CA SER A 220 -3.70 2.31 -9.01
C SER A 220 -4.80 2.86 -8.09
N SER A 221 -4.99 2.29 -6.90
CA SER A 221 -5.98 2.77 -5.94
C SER A 221 -5.54 4.01 -5.14
N GLY A 222 -4.27 4.41 -5.23
CA GLY A 222 -3.72 5.54 -4.48
C GLY A 222 -3.45 5.25 -2.99
N VAL A 223 -3.85 4.08 -2.48
CA VAL A 223 -3.65 3.66 -1.08
C VAL A 223 -2.16 3.61 -0.72
N ALA A 224 -1.30 3.22 -1.66
CA ALA A 224 0.15 3.17 -1.44
C ALA A 224 0.81 4.55 -1.30
N GLY A 225 0.20 5.62 -1.82
CA GLY A 225 0.84 6.93 -1.84
C GLY A 225 1.03 7.53 -0.45
N SER A 226 0.13 7.21 0.49
CA SER A 226 0.28 7.58 1.91
C SER A 226 1.47 6.87 2.59
N MET A 227 1.87 5.69 2.09
CA MET A 227 3.04 4.95 2.60
C MET A 227 4.37 5.48 2.01
N ASN A 228 4.35 6.03 0.79
CA ASN A 228 5.54 6.40 0.04
C ASN A 228 6.25 7.64 0.63
N THR A 229 5.51 8.62 1.14
CA THR A 229 6.09 9.80 1.82
C THR A 229 6.87 9.41 3.07
N ILE A 230 6.38 8.44 3.84
CA ILE A 230 7.05 7.94 5.04
C ILE A 230 8.24 7.04 4.68
N PHE A 231 8.09 6.14 3.71
CA PHE A 231 9.18 5.26 3.26
C PHE A 231 10.32 6.02 2.60
N SER A 232 10.04 7.03 1.76
CA SER A 232 11.06 7.90 1.17
C SER A 232 11.80 8.73 2.23
N THR A 233 11.11 9.13 3.31
CA THR A 233 11.75 9.78 4.47
C THR A 233 12.65 8.79 5.23
N LEU A 234 12.23 7.54 5.38
CA LEU A 234 13.05 6.48 5.99
C LEU A 234 14.29 6.15 5.15
N VAL A 235 14.14 5.95 3.84
CA VAL A 235 15.24 5.65 2.91
C VAL A 235 16.21 6.82 2.76
N SER A 236 15.72 8.07 2.78
CA SER A 236 16.59 9.25 2.76
C SER A 236 17.37 9.44 4.06
N ASN A 237 16.93 8.85 5.18
CA ASN A 237 17.74 8.77 6.41
C ASN A 237 18.77 7.63 6.38
N PHE A 238 18.57 6.58 5.57
CA PHE A 238 19.50 5.45 5.42
C PHE A 238 20.49 5.60 4.26
N THR A 239 20.35 6.64 3.42
CA THR A 239 21.30 6.99 2.37
C THR A 239 21.82 8.41 2.59
N PRO A 240 23.15 8.66 2.64
CA PRO A 240 23.69 10.02 2.80
C PRO A 240 23.57 10.87 1.51
N VAL A 241 22.66 10.52 0.60
CA VAL A 241 22.42 11.24 -0.65
C VAL A 241 21.06 11.91 -0.53
N LYS A 242 21.06 13.23 -0.37
CA LYS A 242 19.86 14.06 -0.50
C LYS A 242 19.32 13.95 -1.93
N VAL A 243 18.44 12.98 -2.17
CA VAL A 243 17.59 12.99 -3.36
C VAL A 243 16.47 13.98 -3.08
N THR A 244 16.67 15.22 -3.53
CA THR A 244 15.62 16.25 -3.56
C THR A 244 14.57 15.80 -4.58
N TYR A 245 13.51 15.13 -4.12
CA TYR A 245 12.26 15.13 -4.87
C TYR A 245 11.66 16.53 -4.73
N GLY A 246 11.59 17.25 -5.85
CA GLY A 246 10.90 18.53 -5.92
C GLY A 246 9.42 18.34 -5.67
N ILE A 247 9.02 18.32 -4.40
CA ILE A 247 7.67 18.67 -4.00
C ILE A 247 7.65 20.19 -4.07
N SER A 248 7.08 20.72 -5.14
CA SER A 248 6.72 22.14 -5.22
C SER A 248 5.67 22.38 -4.15
N ASN A 249 6.12 22.75 -2.96
CA ASN A 249 5.27 23.34 -1.96
C ASN A 249 4.68 24.63 -2.53
N PHE A 250 3.37 24.74 -2.36
CA PHE A 250 2.59 25.93 -2.64
C PHE A 250 2.99 26.99 -1.59
N ASP A 251 3.89 27.90 -1.95
CA ASP A 251 4.22 29.05 -1.11
C ASP A 251 3.29 30.23 -1.46
N GLN A 252 2.35 30.50 -0.55
CA GLN A 252 1.80 31.84 -0.34
C GLN A 252 2.90 32.76 0.20
N GLY A 253 2.95 33.99 -0.32
CA GLY A 253 4.15 34.80 -0.31
C GLY A 253 4.42 35.72 0.89
N GLN A 254 5.57 36.39 0.72
CA GLN A 254 6.07 37.67 1.26
C GLN A 254 6.90 37.65 2.57
N PRO A 255 7.76 38.67 2.79
CA PRO A 255 8.81 39.22 1.92
C PRO A 255 10.14 39.44 2.71
N SER A 256 11.28 39.66 2.04
CA SER A 256 12.28 40.73 2.34
C SER A 256 13.61 40.56 1.59
N ALA A 257 14.18 41.72 1.24
CA ALA A 257 15.29 42.03 0.35
C ALA A 257 16.68 41.46 0.71
N ILE A 258 17.56 41.27 -0.29
CA ILE A 258 18.69 42.17 -0.63
C ILE A 258 19.39 41.67 -1.92
N GLU A 259 19.80 42.64 -2.71
CA GLU A 259 20.38 42.65 -4.06
C GLU A 259 21.86 42.23 -4.11
N ASN A 260 22.28 41.54 -5.20
CA ASN A 260 23.38 41.93 -6.12
C ASN A 260 23.98 40.75 -6.93
N SER A 261 23.83 40.87 -8.26
CA SER A 261 24.88 40.76 -9.30
C SER A 261 25.77 39.51 -9.39
N ALA A 262 25.61 38.70 -10.45
CA ALA A 262 26.50 38.70 -11.63
C ALA A 262 26.35 37.41 -12.47
N MET A 263 26.37 37.61 -13.78
CA MET A 263 26.23 36.65 -14.88
C MET A 263 27.46 35.75 -15.05
N SER A 264 27.28 34.42 -15.14
CA SER A 264 28.14 33.54 -15.95
C SER A 264 27.45 32.22 -16.32
N ASN A 265 27.35 32.00 -17.64
CA ASN A 265 26.92 30.85 -18.46
C ASN A 265 26.44 29.51 -17.83
N PRO A 266 25.41 28.87 -18.43
CA PRO A 266 25.03 27.49 -18.15
C PRO A 266 25.77 26.53 -19.09
N GLU A 267 26.60 25.64 -18.54
CA GLU A 267 27.05 24.44 -19.25
C GLU A 267 26.35 23.21 -18.64
N LYS A 268 25.11 22.96 -19.07
CA LYS A 268 24.43 21.69 -18.84
C LYS A 268 24.97 20.66 -19.83
N SER A 269 25.94 19.87 -19.40
CA SER A 269 26.25 18.59 -20.04
C SER A 269 25.04 17.67 -19.91
N LYS A 270 24.30 17.51 -21.01
CA LYS A 270 23.25 16.50 -21.17
C LYS A 270 23.91 15.14 -21.30
N ALA A 271 23.85 14.34 -20.23
CA ALA A 271 23.85 12.89 -20.39
C ALA A 271 22.46 12.49 -20.88
N THR A 272 22.35 12.37 -22.21
CA THR A 272 21.16 11.94 -22.93
C THR A 272 20.93 10.46 -22.68
N LEU A 273 20.05 10.13 -21.72
CA LEU A 273 19.29 8.89 -21.71
C LEU A 273 17.88 9.29 -22.14
N ASN A 274 17.66 9.30 -23.46
CA ASN A 274 16.34 9.48 -24.05
C ASN A 274 15.59 8.15 -23.90
N THR A 275 14.98 7.96 -22.74
CA THR A 275 13.82 7.07 -22.60
C THR A 275 12.63 8.01 -22.41
N ASP A 276 11.56 7.81 -23.18
CA ASP A 276 10.34 8.63 -23.24
C ASP A 276 9.92 9.18 -21.85
N SER A 277 10.44 10.36 -21.49
CA SER A 277 10.21 11.01 -20.19
C SER A 277 8.76 11.42 -20.03
N ASP A 278 8.11 11.72 -21.14
CA ASP A 278 6.77 12.30 -21.16
C ASP A 278 5.69 11.27 -20.80
N GLU A 279 5.88 9.98 -21.11
CA GLU A 279 4.92 8.91 -20.76
C GLU A 279 5.06 8.50 -19.29
N VAL A 280 6.30 8.38 -18.78
CA VAL A 280 6.57 8.12 -17.36
C VAL A 280 6.07 9.28 -16.49
N ASP A 281 6.22 10.53 -16.95
CA ASP A 281 5.68 11.70 -16.25
C ASP A 281 4.15 11.75 -16.27
N ARG A 282 3.50 11.29 -17.36
CA ARG A 282 2.04 11.17 -17.45
C ARG A 282 1.48 10.11 -16.49
N GLU A 283 2.07 8.94 -16.45
CA GLU A 283 1.66 7.87 -15.52
C GLU A 283 1.93 8.28 -14.06
N LEU A 284 3.04 8.97 -13.79
CA LEU A 284 3.37 9.49 -12.47
C LEU A 284 2.39 10.59 -12.01
N THR A 285 1.94 11.46 -12.92
CA THR A 285 0.94 12.50 -12.59
C THR A 285 -0.43 11.90 -12.32
N LEU A 286 -0.88 10.91 -13.10
CA LEU A 286 -2.11 10.17 -12.86
C LEU A 286 -2.07 9.36 -11.55
N TYR A 287 -0.93 8.76 -11.23
CA TYR A 287 -0.70 8.11 -9.94
C TYR A 287 -0.82 9.11 -8.78
N LYS A 288 -0.12 10.25 -8.87
CA LYS A 288 -0.19 11.32 -7.85
C LYS A 288 -1.62 11.85 -7.67
N GLU A 289 -2.37 12.00 -8.75
CA GLU A 289 -3.76 12.45 -8.70
C GLU A 289 -4.66 11.46 -7.95
N ARG A 290 -4.52 10.16 -8.20
CA ARG A 290 -5.30 9.11 -7.50
C ARG A 290 -4.94 9.01 -6.02
N VAL A 291 -3.65 9.08 -5.70
CA VAL A 291 -3.16 9.17 -4.31
C VAL A 291 -3.78 10.36 -3.60
N ASN A 292 -3.69 11.54 -4.21
CA ASN A 292 -4.23 12.76 -3.65
C ASN A 292 -5.75 12.66 -3.49
N SER A 293 -6.47 12.02 -4.42
CA SER A 293 -7.92 11.85 -4.32
C SER A 293 -8.34 11.00 -3.12
N TYR A 294 -7.67 9.87 -2.88
CA TYR A 294 -7.96 9.01 -1.72
C TYR A 294 -7.63 9.71 -0.39
N ASP A 295 -6.43 10.30 -0.30
CA ASP A 295 -5.98 11.03 0.89
C ASP A 295 -6.89 12.23 1.18
N ASN A 296 -7.25 13.00 0.14
CA ASN A 296 -8.18 14.13 0.26
C ASN A 296 -9.56 13.69 0.76
N ARG A 297 -10.07 12.51 0.37
CA ARG A 297 -11.37 12.02 0.88
C ARG A 297 -11.31 11.71 2.37
N ILE A 298 -10.25 11.05 2.84
CA ILE A 298 -10.05 10.79 4.27
C ILE A 298 -9.90 12.12 5.03
N LYS A 299 -9.06 13.03 4.52
CA LYS A 299 -8.86 14.36 5.10
C LYS A 299 -10.13 15.19 5.14
N GLN A 300 -10.99 15.10 4.11
CA GLN A 300 -12.30 15.78 4.10
C GLN A 300 -13.25 15.23 5.18
N ILE A 301 -13.29 13.91 5.38
CA ILE A 301 -14.11 13.29 6.43
C ILE A 301 -13.62 13.73 7.81
N LEU A 302 -12.30 13.70 8.02
CA LEU A 302 -11.70 14.11 9.29
C LEU A 302 -11.88 15.62 9.53
N ALA A 303 -11.65 16.48 8.53
CA ALA A 303 -11.84 17.93 8.65
C ALA A 303 -13.31 18.29 8.94
N TYR A 304 -14.25 17.60 8.29
CA TYR A 304 -15.68 17.71 8.61
C TYR A 304 -15.97 17.31 10.05
N PHE A 305 -15.41 16.20 10.52
CA PHE A 305 -15.60 15.74 11.89
C PHE A 305 -15.00 16.72 12.91
N ILE A 306 -13.79 17.22 12.66
CA ILE A 306 -13.14 18.22 13.51
C ILE A 306 -14.06 19.43 13.65
N TYR A 307 -14.53 20.00 12.52
CA TYR A 307 -15.36 21.19 12.56
C TYR A 307 -16.72 20.93 13.22
N GLU A 308 -17.43 19.86 12.84
CA GLU A 308 -18.82 19.66 13.29
C GLU A 308 -18.95 19.07 14.70
N LEU A 309 -18.00 18.23 15.12
CA LEU A 309 -18.16 17.38 16.31
C LEU A 309 -17.09 17.59 17.39
N GLU A 310 -15.91 18.11 17.05
CA GLU A 310 -14.83 18.32 18.03
C GLU A 310 -14.57 19.81 18.32
N ALA A 311 -14.80 20.70 17.36
CA ALA A 311 -14.62 22.12 17.54
C ALA A 311 -15.84 22.78 18.22
N ASP A 312 -15.54 23.61 19.21
CA ASP A 312 -16.54 24.32 19.99
C ASP A 312 -17.03 25.56 19.25
N SER A 313 -18.33 25.87 19.41
CA SER A 313 -18.93 27.11 18.90
C SER A 313 -18.71 28.31 19.82
N TYR A 314 -18.33 28.05 21.08
CA TYR A 314 -18.08 29.06 22.10
C TYR A 314 -16.78 28.73 22.82
N SER A 315 -15.91 29.72 23.03
CA SER A 315 -14.75 29.56 23.90
C SER A 315 -14.57 30.74 24.85
N ARG A 316 -13.63 30.58 25.77
CA ARG A 316 -13.24 31.64 26.73
C ARG A 316 -12.42 32.75 26.09
N CYS A 317 -11.89 32.49 24.90
CA CYS A 317 -11.12 33.41 24.09
C CYS A 317 -12.06 34.17 23.14
N LYS A 318 -11.63 35.33 22.65
CA LYS A 318 -12.37 36.07 21.62
C LYS A 318 -12.39 35.26 20.31
N VAL A 319 -13.57 34.85 19.87
CA VAL A 319 -13.79 34.10 18.61
C VAL A 319 -14.50 34.98 17.58
N THR A 320 -14.13 34.81 16.31
CA THR A 320 -14.80 35.47 15.18
C THR A 320 -16.20 34.85 14.95
N PRO A 321 -17.27 35.65 14.76
CA PRO A 321 -18.62 35.10 14.57
C PRO A 321 -18.69 34.19 13.33
N GLY A 322 -19.33 33.03 13.49
CA GLY A 322 -19.46 32.02 12.43
C GLY A 322 -18.25 31.09 12.28
N ARG A 323 -17.26 31.20 13.18
CA ARG A 323 -16.11 30.28 13.26
C ARG A 323 -16.24 29.39 14.48
N ARG A 324 -15.64 28.21 14.40
CA ARG A 324 -15.49 27.29 15.53
C ARG A 324 -14.04 27.27 15.99
N VAL A 325 -13.81 26.78 17.20
CA VAL A 325 -12.51 26.90 17.84
C VAL A 325 -12.14 25.62 18.61
N VAL A 326 -10.85 25.31 18.62
CA VAL A 326 -10.25 24.30 19.48
C VAL A 326 -9.18 24.96 20.33
N GLU A 327 -9.25 24.79 21.64
CA GLU A 327 -8.26 25.33 22.57
C GLU A 327 -6.99 24.47 22.50
N LEU A 328 -5.85 25.06 22.13
CA LEU A 328 -4.58 24.35 22.06
C LEU A 328 -3.85 24.46 23.41
N ASN A 329 -3.69 25.68 23.90
CA ASN A 329 -3.06 25.97 25.17
C ASN A 329 -3.70 27.22 25.80
N ASP A 330 -3.18 27.69 26.95
CA ASP A 330 -3.72 28.87 27.65
C ASP A 330 -3.61 30.18 26.84
N TYR A 331 -2.79 30.21 25.78
CA TYR A 331 -2.43 31.40 25.03
C TYR A 331 -2.77 31.33 23.55
N ASP A 332 -3.13 30.17 23.00
CA ASP A 332 -3.33 29.90 21.59
C ASP A 332 -4.58 29.05 21.37
N ILE A 333 -5.35 29.44 20.37
CA ILE A 333 -6.54 28.75 19.90
C ILE A 333 -6.43 28.47 18.40
N LEU A 334 -7.03 27.37 17.95
CA LEU A 334 -7.19 27.07 16.54
C LEU A 334 -8.59 27.49 16.09
N GLU A 335 -8.70 28.51 15.25
CA GLU A 335 -9.96 28.88 14.60
C GLU A 335 -10.16 28.07 13.32
N ILE A 336 -11.40 27.62 13.09
CA ILE A 336 -11.80 26.77 11.97
C ILE A 336 -13.06 27.36 11.31
N TRP A 337 -13.04 27.47 9.98
CA TRP A 337 -14.19 27.93 9.20
C TRP A 337 -14.25 27.29 7.81
N PRO A 338 -15.45 27.15 7.22
CA PRO A 338 -15.59 26.57 5.87
C PRO A 338 -15.00 27.49 4.80
N VAL A 339 -14.46 26.89 3.73
CA VAL A 339 -13.98 27.64 2.56
C VAL A 339 -15.14 27.95 1.62
N ASP A 340 -15.30 29.22 1.26
CA ASP A 340 -16.36 29.65 0.34
C ASP A 340 -16.25 28.94 -1.03
N GLY A 341 -17.35 28.32 -1.46
CA GLY A 341 -17.45 27.67 -2.77
C GLY A 341 -16.87 26.26 -2.88
N LYS A 342 -16.41 25.64 -1.77
CA LYS A 342 -15.95 24.23 -1.75
C LYS A 342 -16.64 23.44 -0.65
N GLU A 343 -17.39 22.40 -1.02
CA GLU A 343 -18.01 21.50 -0.04
C GLU A 343 -16.93 20.78 0.80
N LYS A 344 -17.13 20.74 2.13
CA LYS A 344 -16.28 20.01 3.09
C LYS A 344 -14.80 20.41 3.06
N ALA A 345 -14.51 21.63 2.63
CA ALA A 345 -13.19 22.24 2.78
C ALA A 345 -13.22 23.21 3.97
N TYR A 346 -12.21 23.12 4.84
CA TYR A 346 -12.09 23.96 6.01
C TYR A 346 -10.72 24.62 6.05
N HIS A 347 -10.66 25.86 6.53
CA HIS A 347 -9.44 26.56 6.86
C HIS A 347 -9.16 26.42 8.35
N PHE A 348 -7.88 26.19 8.67
CA PHE A 348 -7.36 26.07 10.03
C PHE A 348 -6.33 27.18 10.24
N GLU A 349 -6.49 27.99 11.28
CA GLU A 349 -5.56 29.08 11.60
C GLU A 349 -5.34 29.18 13.11
N VAL A 350 -4.08 29.19 13.52
CA VAL A 350 -3.70 29.38 14.93
C VAL A 350 -3.67 30.86 15.26
N LYS A 351 -4.35 31.26 16.33
CA LYS A 351 -4.40 32.64 16.83
C LYS A 351 -4.16 32.70 18.32
N PRO A 352 -3.59 33.81 18.82
CA PRO A 352 -3.46 34.01 20.26
C PRO A 352 -4.84 34.16 20.92
N CYS A 353 -5.05 33.46 22.03
CA CYS A 353 -6.20 33.60 22.91
C CYS A 353 -6.22 34.97 23.56
N ILE A 354 -7.23 35.77 23.22
CA ILE A 354 -7.52 37.03 23.91
C ILE A 354 -8.70 36.80 24.85
N SER A 355 -8.41 36.60 26.14
CA SER A 355 -9.43 36.49 27.18
C SER A 355 -9.26 37.58 28.26
N PRO A 356 -10.35 37.97 28.95
CA PRO A 356 -10.28 38.88 30.10
C PRO A 356 -9.37 38.36 31.22
N GLY A 357 -9.31 37.04 31.42
CA GLY A 357 -8.52 36.40 32.49
C GLY A 357 -7.00 36.48 32.28
N ILE A 358 -6.52 36.38 31.03
CA ILE A 358 -5.09 36.45 30.71
C ILE A 358 -4.54 37.86 30.96
N LYS A 359 -5.31 38.91 30.65
CA LYS A 359 -4.93 40.31 30.92
C LYS A 359 -4.73 40.59 32.41
N LEU A 360 -5.52 39.94 33.27
CA LEU A 360 -5.39 40.02 34.73
C LEU A 360 -4.14 39.31 35.24
N HIS A 361 -3.79 38.15 34.67
CA HIS A 361 -2.61 37.38 35.08
C HIS A 361 -1.29 38.12 34.78
N LEU A 362 -1.15 38.68 33.57
CA LEU A 362 -0.01 39.53 33.19
C LEU A 362 0.11 40.79 34.05
N SER A 363 -1.02 41.42 34.37
CA SER A 363 -1.08 42.58 35.28
C SER A 363 -0.64 42.22 36.71
N SER A 364 -1.03 41.04 37.20
CA SER A 364 -0.66 40.58 38.56
C SER A 364 0.82 40.20 38.68
N GLN A 365 1.41 39.55 37.67
CA GLN A 365 2.84 39.22 37.64
C GLN A 365 3.72 40.47 37.52
N ALA A 366 3.30 41.45 36.71
CA ALA A 366 3.97 42.75 36.64
C ALA A 366 3.94 43.49 37.99
N LYS A 367 2.92 43.25 38.82
CA LYS A 367 2.77 43.84 40.16
C LYS A 367 3.53 43.10 41.26
N ALA A 368 4.01 41.89 41.00
CA ALA A 368 4.80 41.07 41.95
C ALA A 368 6.32 41.18 41.71
N LEU A 369 6.73 41.83 40.62
CA LEU A 369 8.13 42.14 40.29
C LEU A 369 8.56 43.57 40.69
N TYR A 370 7.66 44.31 41.35
CA TYR A 370 7.91 45.55 42.07
C TYR A 370 7.42 45.36 43.51
#